data_AF-A0AB38LYD1-F1
#
_entry.id   AF-A0AB38LYD1-F1
#
_cell.length_a   1.000
_cell.length_b   1.000
_cell.length_c   1.000
_cell.angle_alpha   90.00
_cell.angle_beta   90.00
_cell.angle_gamma   90.00
#
_symmetry.space_group_name_H-M   'P 1'
#
loop_
_entity.id
_entity.type
_entity.pdbx_description
1 polymer ?
#
loop_
_entity_poly.entity_id
_entity_poly.type
_entity_poly.pdbx_seq_one_letter_code
_entity_poly.pdbx_strand_id
1 'polypeptide(L)'
;MVGVPRSTGCATCVSRRIKCDEGRPTCQKCEKSGRACPGYTRELQFRHKTVTTVSKRERPQMISFVDSSSSGESSRSNSSNSIEIRRDSAVATTPPEPEIKSLHTPRVEQLQCMAALIDGFAPPSAEPTQGPSMIRDWLSFVYFRIGSTAPLDLAMRSVACMQFGLRRKDSRMINVSRTYYGGALQTLRKALMAPGTVQSDLQSTVMLLTFYELMSNRKEDEWVRHSGGSVEMMRVRGPRAYRDRKSFDYSMYLQVMEAFYKRKACFLDDPEWNTLAHDPDSVEGDIRESMFRIHVQIPGLIRNAQRTAVGQYDAFELIQKTVELRTTVKRLYDQWIVALEATGGMPIEIPGEDELFPTVYHFNNLAVHGFMSQHCSTIIQLDSVLIQCGLPGKDELIQECREQAEQLCKYVQFAQGRVLGSILLHFWLITAKRHAEEKYQDWITAKQAAIQR
;
A
#
# COMPACT_ATOMS: atom_id res chain seq x y z
N MET A 1 -38.20 -6.73 -15.06
CA MET A 1 -37.95 -6.23 -16.44
C MET A 1 -37.03 -7.23 -17.14
N VAL A 2 -37.44 -7.71 -18.30
CA VAL A 2 -36.87 -8.86 -19.00
C VAL A 2 -35.43 -8.57 -19.44
N GLY A 3 -34.47 -9.40 -19.04
CA GLY A 3 -33.06 -9.22 -19.38
C GLY A 3 -32.82 -9.46 -20.87
N VAL A 4 -32.31 -8.44 -21.57
CA VAL A 4 -31.92 -8.58 -22.99
C VAL A 4 -30.82 -9.65 -23.11
N PRO A 5 -31.02 -10.73 -23.88
CA PRO A 5 -29.98 -11.76 -24.05
C PRO A 5 -28.73 -11.14 -24.67
N ARG A 6 -27.59 -11.24 -23.97
CA ARG A 6 -26.29 -10.75 -24.49
C ARG A 6 -25.58 -11.89 -25.21
N SER A 7 -25.61 -11.89 -26.54
CA SER A 7 -24.99 -12.94 -27.37
C SER A 7 -23.51 -13.16 -27.04
N THR A 8 -23.14 -14.38 -26.69
CA THR A 8 -21.79 -14.84 -26.29
C THR A 8 -20.79 -14.97 -27.44
N GLY A 9 -21.23 -14.79 -28.69
CA GLY A 9 -20.37 -14.87 -29.88
C GLY A 9 -19.33 -13.76 -30.00
N CYS A 10 -18.27 -14.03 -30.77
CA CYS A 10 -17.21 -13.05 -31.08
C CYS A 10 -17.77 -11.82 -31.82
N ALA A 11 -17.10 -10.67 -31.68
CA ALA A 11 -17.58 -9.39 -32.21
C ALA A 11 -17.82 -9.43 -33.74
N THR A 12 -16.99 -10.16 -34.50
CA THR A 12 -17.12 -10.32 -35.95
C THR A 12 -18.37 -11.11 -36.34
N CYS A 13 -18.74 -12.17 -35.60
CA CYS A 13 -19.96 -12.92 -35.88
C CYS A 13 -21.21 -12.14 -35.46
N VAL A 14 -21.14 -11.42 -34.32
CA VAL A 14 -22.23 -10.58 -33.81
C VAL A 14 -22.52 -9.42 -34.77
N SER A 15 -21.48 -8.73 -35.27
CA SER A 15 -21.66 -7.63 -36.24
C SER A 15 -22.25 -8.12 -37.55
N ARG A 16 -21.89 -9.33 -37.98
CA ARG A 16 -22.45 -10.03 -39.14
C ARG A 16 -23.83 -10.64 -38.90
N ARG A 17 -24.36 -10.57 -37.66
CA ARG A 17 -25.64 -11.17 -37.24
C ARG A 17 -25.76 -12.67 -37.55
N ILE A 18 -24.65 -13.39 -37.48
CA ILE A 18 -24.60 -14.85 -37.66
C ILE A 18 -24.31 -15.53 -36.31
N LYS A 19 -24.86 -16.74 -36.11
CA LYS A 19 -24.59 -17.52 -34.89
C LYS A 19 -23.11 -17.90 -34.83
N CYS A 20 -22.41 -17.50 -33.79
CA CYS A 20 -21.02 -17.89 -33.55
C CYS A 20 -20.96 -19.31 -32.99
N ASP A 21 -19.93 -20.06 -33.35
CA ASP A 21 -19.63 -21.41 -32.85
C ASP A 21 -18.81 -21.40 -31.54
N GLU A 22 -18.38 -20.21 -31.08
CA GLU A 22 -17.70 -19.99 -29.78
C GLU A 22 -16.35 -20.71 -29.58
N GLY A 23 -15.78 -21.29 -30.65
CA GLY A 23 -14.45 -21.89 -30.63
C GLY A 23 -13.33 -20.91 -30.24
N ARG A 24 -12.40 -21.35 -29.40
CA ARG A 24 -11.21 -20.60 -28.95
C ARG A 24 -9.93 -21.23 -29.54
N PRO A 25 -8.91 -20.45 -29.94
CA PRO A 25 -8.77 -18.99 -29.80
C PRO A 25 -9.56 -18.17 -30.85
N THR A 26 -9.94 -18.77 -31.97
CA THR A 26 -10.73 -18.14 -33.04
C THR A 26 -11.92 -19.04 -33.45
N CYS A 27 -13.03 -18.45 -33.89
CA CYS A 27 -14.19 -19.24 -34.32
C CYS A 27 -14.03 -19.74 -35.77
N GLN A 28 -14.56 -20.93 -36.06
CA GLN A 28 -14.40 -21.57 -37.38
C GLN A 28 -15.07 -20.76 -38.50
N LYS A 29 -16.13 -20.01 -38.19
CA LYS A 29 -16.79 -19.14 -39.18
C LYS A 29 -15.93 -17.94 -39.60
N CYS A 30 -15.11 -17.40 -38.69
CA CYS A 30 -14.19 -16.34 -39.05
C CYS A 30 -13.00 -16.89 -39.84
N GLU A 31 -12.48 -18.06 -39.43
CA GLU A 31 -11.38 -18.75 -40.10
C GLU A 31 -11.74 -19.13 -41.55
N LYS A 32 -12.86 -19.84 -41.76
CA LYS A 32 -13.32 -20.23 -43.10
C LYS A 32 -13.67 -19.05 -44.00
N SER A 33 -13.99 -17.89 -43.42
CA SER A 33 -14.29 -16.69 -44.18
C SER A 33 -13.10 -15.74 -44.34
N GLY A 34 -11.90 -16.18 -43.93
CA GLY A 34 -10.64 -15.43 -44.06
C GLY A 34 -10.58 -14.14 -43.26
N ARG A 35 -11.40 -13.99 -42.19
CA ARG A 35 -11.49 -12.76 -41.41
C ARG A 35 -10.84 -12.92 -40.04
N ALA A 36 -10.16 -11.87 -39.59
CA ALA A 36 -9.59 -11.81 -38.26
C ALA A 36 -10.69 -11.92 -37.18
N CYS A 37 -10.56 -12.92 -36.30
CA CYS A 37 -11.44 -13.11 -35.17
C CYS A 37 -10.83 -12.42 -33.93
N PRO A 38 -11.45 -11.37 -33.37
CA PRO A 38 -10.91 -10.62 -32.22
C PRO A 38 -10.99 -11.40 -30.90
N GLY A 39 -11.38 -12.67 -30.92
CA GLY A 39 -11.69 -13.47 -29.73
C GLY A 39 -13.00 -13.04 -29.06
N TYR A 40 -13.12 -13.37 -27.77
CA TYR A 40 -14.35 -13.18 -26.96
C TYR A 40 -14.20 -12.13 -25.86
N THR A 41 -13.13 -11.35 -25.89
CA THR A 41 -12.85 -10.31 -24.89
C THR A 41 -13.80 -9.13 -25.11
N ARG A 42 -14.61 -8.81 -24.09
CA ARG A 42 -15.49 -7.63 -24.12
C ARG A 42 -14.82 -6.51 -23.34
N GLU A 43 -14.74 -5.33 -23.94
CA GLU A 43 -14.40 -4.11 -23.21
C GLU A 43 -15.52 -3.79 -22.22
N LEU A 44 -15.15 -3.55 -20.97
CA LEU A 44 -16.07 -3.14 -19.92
C LEU A 44 -16.56 -1.73 -20.22
N GLN A 45 -17.79 -1.58 -20.69
CA GLN A 45 -18.43 -0.28 -20.82
C GLN A 45 -18.91 0.21 -19.44
N PHE A 46 -18.24 1.22 -18.90
CA PHE A 46 -18.75 1.97 -17.74
C PHE A 46 -19.97 2.78 -18.16
N ARG A 47 -21.14 2.40 -17.65
CA ARG A 47 -22.36 3.23 -17.75
C ARG A 47 -22.54 4.01 -16.47
N HIS A 48 -22.38 5.32 -16.56
CA HIS A 48 -22.69 6.24 -15.48
C HIS A 48 -24.22 6.23 -15.27
N LYS A 49 -24.69 5.73 -14.11
CA LYS A 49 -26.10 5.86 -13.72
C LYS A 49 -26.27 7.23 -13.05
N THR A 50 -26.55 8.25 -13.83
CA THR A 50 -27.10 9.50 -13.30
C THR A 50 -28.58 9.25 -12.98
N VAL A 51 -29.03 9.71 -11.81
CA VAL A 51 -30.44 9.65 -11.40
C VAL A 51 -31.30 10.31 -12.47
N THR A 52 -32.34 9.60 -12.86
CA THR A 52 -33.32 9.92 -13.90
C THR A 52 -33.88 11.33 -13.83
N THR A 53 -33.76 12.08 -14.93
CA THR A 53 -34.85 12.92 -15.47
C THR A 53 -34.84 12.90 -17.00
N VAL A 54 -35.93 12.36 -17.55
CA VAL A 54 -36.57 12.58 -18.87
C VAL A 54 -35.70 12.57 -20.15
N SER A 55 -35.73 11.41 -20.81
CA SER A 55 -35.93 11.18 -22.25
C SER A 55 -35.68 12.32 -23.25
N LYS A 56 -34.69 12.14 -24.14
CA LYS A 56 -34.92 12.18 -25.59
C LYS A 56 -33.91 11.29 -26.32
N ARG A 57 -34.42 10.57 -27.30
CA ARG A 57 -33.81 9.43 -27.99
C ARG A 57 -33.45 9.89 -29.38
N GLU A 58 -32.15 9.95 -29.72
CA GLU A 58 -31.72 10.21 -31.10
C GLU A 58 -30.81 9.09 -31.60
N ARG A 59 -31.10 8.66 -32.84
CA ARG A 59 -30.45 7.57 -33.57
C ARG A 59 -29.12 8.07 -34.17
N PRO A 60 -28.04 7.26 -34.19
CA PRO A 60 -26.88 7.60 -35.00
C PRO A 60 -27.15 7.25 -36.47
N GLN A 61 -27.06 8.25 -37.36
CA GLN A 61 -26.90 8.00 -38.80
C GLN A 61 -25.41 7.91 -39.13
N MET A 62 -25.05 6.88 -39.92
CA MET A 62 -23.72 6.72 -40.54
C MET A 62 -23.53 7.74 -41.66
N ILE A 63 -22.37 8.38 -41.72
CA ILE A 63 -21.94 9.15 -42.89
C ILE A 63 -20.80 8.38 -43.58
N SER A 64 -21.01 8.13 -44.87
CA SER A 64 -20.05 7.58 -45.81
C SER A 64 -19.30 8.74 -46.50
N PHE A 65 -18.03 8.50 -46.81
CA PHE A 65 -17.13 9.40 -47.52
C PHE A 65 -17.27 9.21 -49.03
N VAL A 66 -17.43 10.28 -49.82
CA VAL A 66 -16.83 10.44 -51.16
C VAL A 66 -16.63 11.94 -51.50
N ASP A 67 -15.70 12.14 -52.42
CA ASP A 67 -14.79 13.23 -52.75
C ASP A 67 -15.30 14.33 -53.72
N SER A 68 -14.60 15.47 -53.64
CA SER A 68 -14.10 16.36 -54.71
C SER A 68 -14.98 17.05 -55.78
N SER A 69 -14.73 18.36 -55.88
CA SER A 69 -14.38 19.17 -57.08
C SER A 69 -15.35 20.24 -57.65
N SER A 70 -14.79 21.47 -57.66
CA SER A 70 -14.77 22.53 -58.70
C SER A 70 -15.97 23.48 -58.97
N SER A 71 -15.73 24.76 -58.62
CA SER A 71 -15.86 26.03 -59.40
C SER A 71 -17.18 26.48 -60.07
N GLY A 72 -17.54 27.75 -59.84
CA GLY A 72 -18.38 28.53 -60.77
C GLY A 72 -19.23 29.66 -60.16
N GLU A 73 -18.69 30.88 -60.22
CA GLU A 73 -19.21 32.25 -60.11
C GLU A 73 -20.72 32.63 -60.06
N SER A 74 -20.95 33.70 -59.25
CA SER A 74 -21.73 34.93 -59.54
C SER A 74 -23.26 35.03 -59.32
N SER A 75 -23.59 35.84 -58.29
CA SER A 75 -24.37 37.10 -58.35
C SER A 75 -25.80 37.17 -57.74
N ARG A 76 -25.95 38.26 -56.95
CA ARG A 76 -27.15 39.06 -56.60
C ARG A 76 -28.11 38.61 -55.49
N SER A 77 -27.97 39.37 -54.39
CA SER A 77 -28.90 39.75 -53.32
C SER A 77 -30.41 39.60 -53.55
N ASN A 78 -31.11 38.97 -52.58
CA ASN A 78 -32.08 39.71 -51.76
C ASN A 78 -32.37 39.02 -50.41
N SER A 79 -32.71 39.85 -49.43
CA SER A 79 -32.96 39.63 -48.00
C SER A 79 -33.97 38.52 -47.63
N SER A 80 -33.64 37.73 -46.60
CA SER A 80 -34.51 37.44 -45.44
C SER A 80 -33.78 36.59 -44.38
N ASN A 81 -33.92 37.01 -43.12
CA ASN A 81 -33.50 36.40 -41.85
C ASN A 81 -33.05 34.93 -41.89
N SER A 82 -31.76 34.70 -41.68
CA SER A 82 -31.26 33.41 -41.20
C SER A 82 -30.07 33.62 -40.26
N ILE A 83 -30.09 32.82 -39.20
CA ILE A 83 -29.17 32.80 -38.07
C ILE A 83 -27.75 32.50 -38.58
N GLU A 84 -26.82 33.43 -38.36
CA GLU A 84 -25.40 33.19 -38.65
C GLU A 84 -24.85 32.10 -37.73
N ILE A 85 -24.59 30.94 -38.34
CA ILE A 85 -23.71 29.91 -37.82
C ILE A 85 -22.29 30.51 -37.81
N ARG A 86 -21.83 31.00 -36.65
CA ARG A 86 -20.40 31.18 -36.42
C ARG A 86 -19.74 29.81 -36.50
N ARG A 87 -18.87 29.63 -37.51
CA ARG A 87 -17.80 28.64 -37.45
C ARG A 87 -16.84 29.06 -36.34
N ASP A 88 -17.18 28.73 -35.11
CA ASP A 88 -16.19 28.69 -34.06
C ASP A 88 -15.30 27.49 -34.34
N SER A 89 -14.02 27.77 -34.61
CA SER A 89 -12.93 26.82 -34.49
C SER A 89 -13.25 25.91 -33.30
N ALA A 90 -13.27 24.60 -33.54
CA ALA A 90 -13.30 23.62 -32.47
C ALA A 90 -12.00 23.78 -31.66
N VAL A 91 -12.00 24.74 -30.74
CA VAL A 91 -11.28 24.66 -29.49
C VAL A 91 -11.71 23.32 -28.96
N ALA A 92 -10.77 22.37 -28.95
CA ALA A 92 -10.91 21.17 -28.18
C ALA A 92 -11.11 21.63 -26.73
N THR A 93 -12.36 21.83 -26.34
CA THR A 93 -12.75 21.91 -24.95
C THR A 93 -12.62 20.49 -24.45
N THR A 94 -11.36 20.12 -24.14
CA THR A 94 -11.11 19.24 -23.02
C THR A 94 -12.06 19.71 -21.92
N PRO A 95 -12.95 18.85 -21.41
CA PRO A 95 -13.76 19.22 -20.26
C PRO A 95 -12.82 19.85 -19.25
N PRO A 96 -13.15 21.01 -18.65
CA PRO A 96 -12.29 21.58 -17.63
C PRO A 96 -11.98 20.46 -16.65
N GLU A 97 -10.68 20.12 -16.57
CA GLU A 97 -10.12 19.22 -15.55
C GLU A 97 -10.82 19.63 -14.26
N PRO A 98 -11.51 18.74 -13.52
CA PRO A 98 -12.31 19.17 -12.38
C PRO A 98 -11.37 19.90 -11.43
N GLU A 99 -11.39 21.23 -11.51
CA GLU A 99 -10.56 22.05 -10.66
C GLU A 99 -11.10 21.76 -9.28
N ILE A 100 -10.27 21.17 -8.43
CA ILE A 100 -10.57 20.93 -7.03
C ILE A 100 -10.57 22.31 -6.34
N LYS A 101 -11.56 23.14 -6.67
CA LYS A 101 -11.75 24.53 -6.20
C LYS A 101 -12.39 24.59 -4.81
N SER A 102 -12.33 23.50 -4.04
CA SER A 102 -12.78 23.47 -2.65
C SER A 102 -11.72 22.77 -1.78
N LEU A 103 -10.63 23.48 -1.52
CA LEU A 103 -9.48 23.01 -0.73
C LEU A 103 -9.02 23.97 0.36
N HIS A 104 -9.75 25.06 0.64
CA HIS A 104 -9.49 25.86 1.84
C HIS A 104 -10.25 25.30 3.03
N THR A 105 -9.80 24.15 3.52
CA THR A 105 -9.93 23.83 4.94
C THR A 105 -9.11 24.89 5.68
N PRO A 106 -9.70 25.69 6.59
CA PRO A 106 -8.94 26.63 7.41
C PRO A 106 -7.70 25.94 8.00
N ARG A 107 -6.56 26.64 8.06
CA ARG A 107 -5.31 26.06 8.59
C ARG A 107 -5.51 25.42 9.96
N VAL A 108 -6.38 26.01 10.78
CA VAL A 108 -6.75 25.49 12.11
C VAL A 108 -7.36 24.09 12.03
N GLU A 109 -8.30 23.85 11.12
CA GLU A 109 -8.92 22.54 10.92
C GLU A 109 -7.89 21.51 10.43
N GLN A 110 -6.95 21.92 9.56
CA GLN A 110 -5.87 21.04 9.10
C GLN A 110 -4.94 20.65 10.25
N LEU A 111 -4.57 21.60 11.10
CA LEU A 111 -3.76 21.36 12.30
C LEU A 111 -4.48 20.42 13.25
N GLN A 112 -5.79 20.59 13.46
CA GLN A 112 -6.60 19.71 14.30
C GLN A 112 -6.69 18.28 13.73
N CYS A 113 -6.91 18.15 12.42
CA CYS A 113 -6.92 16.85 11.75
C CYS A 113 -5.57 16.13 11.90
N MET A 114 -4.45 16.86 11.76
CA MET A 114 -3.12 16.28 11.88
C MET A 114 -2.75 15.95 13.33
N ALA A 115 -3.15 16.77 14.30
CA ALA A 115 -2.97 16.46 15.72
C ALA A 115 -3.72 15.16 16.10
N ALA A 116 -4.98 15.04 15.69
CA ALA A 116 -5.77 13.84 15.94
C ALA A 116 -5.31 12.61 15.14
N LEU A 117 -4.67 12.83 13.99
CA LEU A 117 -3.96 11.78 13.26
C LEU A 117 -2.77 11.27 14.08
N ILE A 118 -1.92 12.18 14.56
CA ILE A 118 -0.78 11.87 15.44
C ILE A 118 -1.26 11.06 16.63
N ASP A 119 -2.27 11.53 17.36
CA ASP A 119 -2.81 10.83 18.54
C ASP A 119 -3.42 9.46 18.20
N GLY A 120 -3.97 9.31 17.00
CA GLY A 120 -4.54 8.04 16.54
C GLY A 120 -3.51 7.01 16.09
N PHE A 121 -2.35 7.46 15.61
CA PHE A 121 -1.23 6.58 15.22
C PHE A 121 -0.30 6.28 16.40
N ALA A 122 -0.11 7.27 17.28
CA ALA A 122 0.79 7.23 18.42
C ALA A 122 0.24 8.12 19.54
N PRO A 123 -0.70 7.62 20.37
CA PRO A 123 -1.22 8.38 21.49
C PRO A 123 -0.08 8.82 22.42
N PRO A 124 -0.19 9.99 23.09
CA PRO A 124 0.81 10.43 24.06
C PRO A 124 1.04 9.35 25.11
N SER A 125 2.30 8.93 25.33
CA SER A 125 2.61 8.06 26.46
C SER A 125 2.38 8.83 27.76
N ALA A 126 1.80 8.17 28.76
CA ALA A 126 1.70 8.74 30.11
C ALA A 126 3.07 8.81 30.82
N GLU A 127 4.08 8.12 30.28
CA GLU A 127 5.41 8.00 30.88
C GLU A 127 6.50 8.65 29.99
N PRO A 128 7.25 9.65 30.51
CA PRO A 128 8.33 10.35 29.80
C PRO A 128 9.56 9.47 29.47
N THR A 129 9.71 8.30 30.11
CA THR A 129 10.90 7.44 30.05
C THR A 129 10.92 6.47 28.86
N GLN A 130 9.80 6.29 28.16
CA GLN A 130 9.63 5.18 27.20
C GLN A 130 10.16 5.46 25.77
N GLY A 131 10.91 6.54 25.59
CA GLY A 131 11.54 6.92 24.32
C GLY A 131 10.55 7.37 23.24
N PRO A 132 11.01 8.10 22.22
CA PRO A 132 10.12 8.64 21.20
C PRO A 132 9.51 7.54 20.31
N SER A 133 8.20 7.64 20.06
CA SER A 133 7.56 6.85 19.01
C SER A 133 8.05 7.39 17.66
N MET A 134 8.80 6.57 16.94
CA MET A 134 9.33 6.89 15.62
C MET A 134 8.28 7.49 14.67
N ILE A 135 7.10 6.87 14.60
CA ILE A 135 6.00 7.36 13.74
C ILE A 135 5.42 8.68 14.27
N ARG A 136 5.40 8.91 15.58
CA ARG A 136 4.97 10.19 16.16
C ARG A 136 5.92 11.33 15.79
N ASP A 137 7.22 11.09 15.85
CA ASP A 137 8.24 12.07 15.49
C ASP A 137 8.16 12.42 14.00
N TRP A 138 7.98 11.42 13.14
CA TRP A 138 7.75 11.64 11.72
C TRP A 138 6.48 12.45 11.47
N LEU A 139 5.36 12.06 12.07
CA LEU A 139 4.10 12.78 11.90
C LEU A 139 4.19 14.20 12.46
N SER A 140 5.02 14.42 13.48
CA SER A 140 5.34 15.76 13.99
C SER A 140 6.20 16.57 13.00
N PHE A 141 7.20 15.94 12.38
CA PHE A 141 7.96 16.53 11.28
C PHE A 141 7.06 16.92 10.10
N VAL A 142 6.11 16.07 9.75
CA VAL A 142 5.10 16.33 8.72
C VAL A 142 4.15 17.44 9.16
N TYR A 143 3.71 17.46 10.42
CA TYR A 143 2.84 18.50 11.00
C TYR A 143 3.41 19.92 10.84
N PHE A 144 4.71 20.11 11.07
CA PHE A 144 5.34 21.42 10.91
C PHE A 144 5.46 21.89 9.44
N ARG A 145 5.15 21.03 8.47
CA ARG A 145 5.18 21.32 7.03
C ARG A 145 3.81 21.53 6.42
N ILE A 146 2.75 21.60 7.22
CA ILE A 146 1.41 21.94 6.72
C ILE A 146 1.46 23.29 5.98
N GLY A 147 0.96 23.32 4.75
CA GLY A 147 1.00 24.49 3.87
C GLY A 147 2.27 24.62 3.02
N SER A 148 3.21 23.68 3.11
CA SER A 148 4.45 23.70 2.32
C SER A 148 4.20 23.42 0.84
N THR A 149 3.48 22.34 0.54
CA THR A 149 3.19 21.91 -0.84
C THR A 149 1.78 21.33 -0.93
N ALA A 150 1.09 21.63 -2.04
CA ALA A 150 -0.25 21.11 -2.32
C ALA A 150 -0.38 19.57 -2.24
N PRO A 151 0.53 18.76 -2.83
CA PRO A 151 0.43 17.30 -2.72
C PRO A 151 0.52 16.79 -1.28
N LEU A 152 1.40 17.40 -0.47
CA LEU A 152 1.56 16.98 0.92
C LEU A 152 0.29 17.27 1.73
N ASP A 153 -0.27 18.49 1.62
CA ASP A 153 -1.50 18.87 2.31
C ASP A 153 -2.69 17.99 1.93
N LEU A 154 -2.79 17.64 0.64
CA LEU A 154 -3.84 16.74 0.14
C LEU A 154 -3.68 15.32 0.68
N ALA A 155 -2.45 14.80 0.71
CA ALA A 155 -2.17 13.48 1.27
C ALA A 155 -2.48 13.45 2.76
N MET A 156 -2.06 14.46 3.53
CA MET A 156 -2.38 14.61 4.96
C MET A 156 -3.90 14.53 5.21
N ARG A 157 -4.69 15.33 4.47
CA ARG A 157 -6.15 15.34 4.60
C ARG A 157 -6.78 14.02 4.20
N SER A 158 -6.27 13.37 3.15
CA SER A 158 -6.77 12.05 2.74
C SER A 158 -6.60 11.00 3.85
N VAL A 159 -5.41 10.94 4.47
CA VAL A 159 -5.10 9.97 5.52
C VAL A 159 -5.93 10.28 6.77
N ALA A 160 -5.98 11.55 7.19
CA ALA A 160 -6.76 11.95 8.36
C ALA A 160 -8.26 11.64 8.17
N CYS A 161 -8.85 12.02 7.03
CA CYS A 161 -10.26 11.75 6.73
C CYS A 161 -10.56 10.25 6.66
N MET A 162 -9.67 9.45 6.07
CA MET A 162 -9.80 8.00 6.05
C MET A 162 -9.81 7.44 7.46
N GLN A 163 -8.81 7.79 8.26
CA GLN A 163 -8.65 7.31 9.63
C GLN A 163 -9.86 7.67 10.52
N PHE A 164 -10.37 8.91 10.41
CA PHE A 164 -11.58 9.31 11.12
C PHE A 164 -12.82 8.58 10.63
N GLY A 165 -12.97 8.45 9.31
CA GLY A 165 -14.06 7.72 8.70
C GLY A 165 -14.14 6.27 9.19
N LEU A 166 -13.00 5.59 9.29
CA LEU A 166 -12.92 4.23 9.84
C LEU A 166 -13.24 4.21 11.34
N ARG A 167 -12.59 5.05 12.15
CA ARG A 167 -12.79 5.10 13.62
C ARG A 167 -14.23 5.41 14.02
N ARG A 168 -14.90 6.30 13.27
CA ARG A 168 -16.29 6.74 13.54
C ARG A 168 -17.33 5.96 12.73
N LYS A 169 -16.91 5.03 11.86
CA LYS A 169 -17.76 4.36 10.88
C LYS A 169 -18.55 5.35 10.00
N ASP A 170 -17.96 6.51 9.69
CA ASP A 170 -18.58 7.58 8.89
C ASP A 170 -18.22 7.46 7.40
N SER A 171 -19.15 6.92 6.62
CA SER A 171 -19.00 6.75 5.18
C SER A 171 -18.83 8.06 4.41
N ARG A 172 -19.35 9.19 4.91
CA ARG A 172 -19.17 10.50 4.27
C ARG A 172 -17.71 10.93 4.36
N MET A 173 -17.08 10.77 5.53
CA MET A 173 -15.67 11.07 5.72
C MET A 173 -14.77 10.16 4.89
N ILE A 174 -15.11 8.87 4.81
CA ILE A 174 -14.41 7.94 3.93
C ILE A 174 -14.53 8.43 2.47
N ASN A 175 -15.71 8.86 2.00
CA ASN A 175 -15.87 9.40 0.65
C ASN A 175 -15.05 10.67 0.40
N VAL A 176 -15.07 11.63 1.33
CA VAL A 176 -14.25 12.86 1.24
C VAL A 176 -12.77 12.54 1.15
N SER A 177 -12.30 11.54 1.90
CA SER A 177 -10.91 11.08 1.86
C SER A 177 -10.48 10.67 0.43
N ARG A 178 -11.40 10.10 -0.36
CA ARG A 178 -11.14 9.66 -1.74
C ARG A 178 -10.91 10.85 -2.68
N THR A 179 -11.65 11.93 -2.47
CA THR A 179 -11.48 13.17 -3.21
C THR A 179 -10.11 13.78 -2.96
N TYR A 180 -9.70 13.87 -1.68
CA TYR A 180 -8.35 14.35 -1.34
C TYR A 180 -7.25 13.44 -1.85
N TYR A 181 -7.43 12.12 -1.77
CA TYR A 181 -6.49 11.16 -2.33
C TYR A 181 -6.32 11.34 -3.85
N GLY A 182 -7.42 11.47 -4.60
CA GLY A 182 -7.38 11.73 -6.03
C GLY A 182 -6.67 13.05 -6.38
N GLY A 183 -6.93 14.10 -5.61
CA GLY A 183 -6.22 15.39 -5.74
C GLY A 183 -4.73 15.29 -5.43
N ALA A 184 -4.36 14.54 -4.38
CA ALA A 184 -2.97 14.29 -4.01
C ALA A 184 -2.22 13.63 -5.17
N LEU A 185 -2.82 12.63 -5.83
CA LEU A 185 -2.20 11.98 -6.99
C LEU A 185 -1.99 12.94 -8.17
N GLN A 186 -2.99 13.77 -8.48
CA GLN A 186 -2.90 14.74 -9.59
C GLN A 186 -1.80 15.78 -9.33
N THR A 187 -1.78 16.35 -8.12
CA THR A 187 -0.80 17.36 -7.73
C THR A 187 0.59 16.78 -7.55
N LEU A 188 0.72 15.57 -7.01
CA LEU A 188 1.99 14.84 -6.91
C LEU A 188 2.59 14.59 -8.30
N ARG A 189 1.78 14.16 -9.28
CA ARG A 189 2.24 13.96 -10.66
C ARG A 189 2.78 15.25 -11.27
N LYS A 190 2.09 16.38 -11.06
CA LYS A 190 2.56 17.70 -11.53
C LYS A 190 3.87 18.10 -10.83
N ALA A 191 3.94 17.89 -9.51
CA ALA A 191 5.10 18.26 -8.69
C ALA A 191 6.36 17.42 -8.96
N LEU A 192 6.21 16.14 -9.32
CA LEU A 192 7.32 15.27 -9.74
C LEU A 192 7.97 15.70 -11.06
N MET A 193 7.22 16.38 -11.93
CA MET A 193 7.71 16.87 -13.22
C MET A 193 8.27 18.30 -13.13
N ALA A 194 8.00 19.01 -12.04
CA ALA A 194 8.43 20.39 -11.85
C ALA A 194 9.86 20.46 -11.26
N PRO A 195 10.75 21.30 -11.82
CA PRO A 195 12.05 21.55 -11.21
C PRO A 195 11.88 22.33 -9.89
N GLY A 196 12.75 22.05 -8.91
CA GLY A 196 12.80 22.80 -7.64
C GLY A 196 11.81 22.35 -6.56
N THR A 197 11.01 21.31 -6.80
CA THR A 197 10.09 20.79 -5.78
C THR A 197 10.83 20.24 -4.57
N VAL A 198 10.32 20.55 -3.37
CA VAL A 198 10.87 20.08 -2.09
C VAL A 198 10.74 18.56 -1.99
N GLN A 199 11.86 17.87 -2.16
CA GLN A 199 11.90 16.42 -2.30
C GLN A 199 11.52 15.67 -1.01
N SER A 200 11.79 16.23 0.17
CA SER A 200 11.33 15.66 1.46
C SER A 200 9.81 15.64 1.59
N ASP A 201 9.15 16.63 1.00
CA ASP A 201 7.69 16.77 1.06
C ASP A 201 7.03 15.81 0.09
N LEU A 202 7.63 15.60 -1.09
CA LEU A 202 7.21 14.55 -2.03
C LEU A 202 7.39 13.16 -1.43
N GLN A 203 8.51 12.88 -0.76
CA GLN A 203 8.74 11.63 -0.06
C GLN A 203 7.64 11.38 1.00
N SER A 204 7.37 12.39 1.82
CA SER A 204 6.33 12.33 2.87
C SER A 204 4.93 12.17 2.27
N THR A 205 4.68 12.79 1.12
CA THR A 205 3.43 12.62 0.36
C THR A 205 3.25 11.16 -0.03
N VAL A 206 4.24 10.54 -0.68
CA VAL A 206 4.15 9.13 -1.13
C VAL A 206 4.01 8.18 0.07
N MET A 207 4.70 8.45 1.19
CA MET A 207 4.52 7.68 2.42
C MET A 207 3.10 7.79 2.99
N LEU A 208 2.54 9.00 3.07
CA LEU A 208 1.15 9.20 3.49
C LEU A 208 0.16 8.50 2.57
N LEU A 209 0.38 8.53 1.25
CA LEU A 209 -0.46 7.78 0.29
C LEU A 209 -0.32 6.26 0.45
N THR A 210 0.85 5.78 0.86
CA THR A 210 1.04 4.37 1.24
C THR A 210 0.18 4.01 2.46
N PHE A 211 0.20 4.83 3.51
CA PHE A 211 -0.68 4.67 4.67
C PHE A 211 -2.16 4.75 4.29
N TYR A 212 -2.53 5.67 3.39
CA TYR A 212 -3.89 5.76 2.87
C TYR A 212 -4.33 4.42 2.29
N GLU A 213 -3.52 3.80 1.42
CA GLU A 213 -3.89 2.53 0.81
C GLU A 213 -3.89 1.35 1.77
N LEU A 214 -2.99 1.33 2.75
CA LEU A 214 -3.00 0.33 3.82
C LEU A 214 -4.28 0.41 4.66
N MET A 215 -4.86 1.60 4.84
CA MET A 215 -6.15 1.78 5.51
C MET A 215 -7.35 1.57 4.59
N SER A 216 -7.25 2.00 3.33
CA SER A 216 -8.36 1.96 2.36
C SER A 216 -8.65 0.52 1.94
N ASN A 217 -7.61 -0.31 1.93
CA ASN A 217 -7.61 -1.75 1.71
C ASN A 217 -8.52 -2.21 0.55
N ARG A 218 -8.53 -1.45 -0.56
CA ARG A 218 -9.40 -1.74 -1.70
C ARG A 218 -8.89 -2.91 -2.54
N LYS A 219 -7.57 -3.08 -2.60
CA LYS A 219 -6.87 -4.24 -3.18
C LYS A 219 -5.60 -4.51 -2.39
N GLU A 220 -5.25 -5.78 -2.23
CA GLU A 220 -4.11 -6.26 -1.40
C GLU A 220 -2.76 -5.64 -1.80
N ASP A 221 -2.59 -5.22 -3.06
CA ASP A 221 -1.29 -4.82 -3.62
C ASP A 221 -1.13 -3.31 -3.89
N GLU A 222 -2.15 -2.48 -3.66
CA GLU A 222 -2.12 -1.07 -4.11
C GLU A 222 -1.06 -0.25 -3.36
N TRP A 223 -0.89 -0.49 -2.06
CA TRP A 223 0.13 0.17 -1.24
C TRP A 223 1.57 -0.13 -1.71
N VAL A 224 1.80 -1.31 -2.29
CA VAL A 224 3.11 -1.76 -2.80
C VAL A 224 3.58 -0.87 -3.96
N ARG A 225 2.65 -0.26 -4.70
CA ARG A 225 2.98 0.67 -5.78
C ARG A 225 3.53 1.98 -5.24
N HIS A 226 2.90 2.55 -4.22
CA HIS A 226 3.38 3.76 -3.56
C HIS A 226 4.68 3.52 -2.81
N SER A 227 4.76 2.42 -2.05
CA SER A 227 6.02 2.03 -1.39
C SER A 227 7.13 1.81 -2.42
N GLY A 228 6.85 1.14 -3.55
CA GLY A 228 7.81 1.00 -4.65
C GLY A 228 8.25 2.34 -5.26
N GLY A 229 7.33 3.30 -5.45
CA GLY A 229 7.68 4.65 -5.89
C GLY A 229 8.58 5.38 -4.89
N SER A 230 8.31 5.19 -3.60
CA SER A 230 9.14 5.68 -2.49
C SER A 230 10.56 5.08 -2.53
N VAL A 231 10.70 3.77 -2.76
CA VAL A 231 12.01 3.12 -2.97
C VAL A 231 12.76 3.77 -4.13
N GLU A 232 12.13 3.95 -5.30
CA GLU A 232 12.81 4.53 -6.46
C GLU A 232 13.22 5.99 -6.23
N MET A 233 12.38 6.78 -5.54
CA MET A 233 12.75 8.14 -5.12
C MET A 233 13.98 8.14 -4.20
N MET A 234 14.04 7.22 -3.24
CA MET A 234 15.21 7.08 -2.36
C MET A 234 16.45 6.71 -3.17
N ARG A 235 16.36 5.74 -4.08
CA ARG A 235 17.48 5.31 -4.93
C ARG A 235 18.02 6.43 -5.81
N VAL A 236 17.16 7.18 -6.49
CA VAL A 236 17.58 8.28 -7.39
C VAL A 236 18.26 9.40 -6.61
N ARG A 237 17.79 9.71 -5.40
CA ARG A 237 18.37 10.75 -4.54
C ARG A 237 19.67 10.29 -3.87
N GLY A 238 19.80 8.99 -3.66
CA GLY A 238 20.95 8.35 -3.02
C GLY A 238 21.05 8.61 -1.51
N PRO A 239 21.93 7.87 -0.82
CA PRO A 239 22.10 7.92 0.64
C PRO A 239 22.36 9.34 1.17
N ARG A 240 23.17 10.14 0.45
CA ARG A 240 23.57 11.49 0.90
C ARG A 240 22.39 12.43 1.14
N ALA A 241 21.28 12.24 0.44
CA ALA A 241 20.07 13.05 0.59
C ALA A 241 19.30 12.77 1.90
N TYR A 242 19.69 11.74 2.65
CA TYR A 242 19.01 11.25 3.86
C TYR A 242 19.87 11.37 5.13
N ARG A 243 20.95 12.15 5.09
CA ARG A 243 21.83 12.39 6.26
C ARG A 243 21.13 13.06 7.44
N ASP A 244 20.03 13.77 7.21
CA ASP A 244 19.26 14.42 8.27
C ASP A 244 18.34 13.45 9.04
N ARG A 245 18.34 12.16 8.66
CA ARG A 245 17.74 10.93 9.26
C ARG A 245 16.24 10.95 9.59
N LYS A 246 15.65 12.10 9.92
CA LYS A 246 14.23 12.30 10.25
C LYS A 246 13.25 11.92 9.15
N SER A 247 13.66 11.87 7.89
CA SER A 247 12.81 11.34 6.81
C SER A 247 13.19 9.91 6.41
N PHE A 248 14.41 9.50 6.76
CA PHE A 248 14.99 8.21 6.46
C PHE A 248 14.41 7.13 7.35
N ASP A 249 14.55 7.28 8.67
CA ASP A 249 14.31 6.25 9.68
C ASP A 249 12.89 5.67 9.63
N TYR A 250 11.92 6.49 9.24
CA TYR A 250 10.50 6.13 9.25
C TYR A 250 10.01 5.51 7.95
N SER A 251 10.68 5.80 6.84
CA SER A 251 10.36 5.16 5.56
C SER A 251 10.79 3.69 5.55
N MET A 252 11.80 3.34 6.36
CA MET A 252 12.51 2.08 6.27
C MET A 252 11.62 0.84 6.46
N TYR A 253 10.71 0.87 7.43
CA TYR A 253 9.83 -0.27 7.70
C TYR A 253 8.91 -0.57 6.51
N LEU A 254 8.36 0.46 5.86
CA LEU A 254 7.55 0.31 4.66
C LEU A 254 8.37 -0.25 3.47
N GLN A 255 9.65 0.09 3.39
CA GLN A 255 10.55 -0.45 2.35
C GLN A 255 10.89 -1.92 2.61
N VAL A 256 11.11 -2.31 3.87
CA VAL A 256 11.34 -3.70 4.25
C VAL A 256 10.09 -4.52 3.94
N MET A 257 8.90 -4.05 4.32
CA MET A 257 7.63 -4.70 3.96
C MET A 257 7.46 -4.84 2.44
N GLU A 258 7.79 -3.82 1.66
CA GLU A 258 7.72 -3.86 0.19
C GLU A 258 8.66 -4.92 -0.40
N ALA A 259 9.88 -5.05 0.15
CA ALA A 259 10.85 -6.05 -0.28
C ALA A 259 10.34 -7.47 0.01
N PHE A 260 9.75 -7.70 1.19
CA PHE A 260 9.08 -8.96 1.51
C PHE A 260 7.94 -9.26 0.53
N TYR A 261 7.08 -8.27 0.26
CA TYR A 261 5.94 -8.45 -0.64
C TYR A 261 6.37 -8.80 -2.05
N LYS A 262 7.37 -8.09 -2.59
CA LYS A 262 7.93 -8.33 -3.93
C LYS A 262 8.92 -9.50 -3.98
N ARG A 263 9.19 -10.16 -2.84
CA ARG A 263 10.16 -11.28 -2.74
C ARG A 263 11.54 -10.94 -3.31
N LYS A 264 12.03 -9.73 -3.03
CA LYS A 264 13.34 -9.23 -3.45
C LYS A 264 14.20 -8.87 -2.25
N ALA A 265 15.50 -8.76 -2.44
CA ALA A 265 16.38 -8.19 -1.42
C ALA A 265 15.98 -6.73 -1.13
N CYS A 266 16.07 -6.32 0.14
CA CYS A 266 15.86 -4.93 0.51
C CYS A 266 17.08 -4.11 0.14
N PHE A 267 16.88 -2.95 -0.48
CA PHE A 267 17.99 -2.08 -0.87
C PHE A 267 18.69 -1.41 0.29
N LEU A 268 18.03 -1.35 1.45
CA LEU A 268 18.61 -0.82 2.68
C LEU A 268 19.71 -1.73 3.25
N ASP A 269 19.85 -2.95 2.71
CA ASP A 269 20.99 -3.83 3.00
C ASP A 269 22.28 -3.43 2.27
N ASP A 270 22.19 -2.56 1.25
CA ASP A 270 23.37 -2.05 0.56
C ASP A 270 24.26 -1.25 1.56
N PRO A 271 25.60 -1.41 1.55
CA PRO A 271 26.48 -0.82 2.57
C PRO A 271 26.32 0.69 2.77
N GLU A 272 26.14 1.45 1.69
CA GLU A 272 25.97 2.90 1.77
C GLU A 272 24.68 3.30 2.51
N TRP A 273 23.62 2.49 2.44
CA TRP A 273 22.37 2.72 3.15
C TRP A 273 22.43 2.20 4.58
N ASN A 274 23.11 1.07 4.80
CA ASN A 274 23.31 0.47 6.11
C ASN A 274 24.06 1.43 7.06
N THR A 275 25.06 2.17 6.55
CA THR A 275 25.78 3.18 7.34
C THR A 275 24.90 4.34 7.81
N LEU A 276 23.82 4.68 7.11
CA LEU A 276 22.89 5.74 7.53
C LEU A 276 21.91 5.29 8.61
N ALA A 277 21.68 3.97 8.71
CA ALA A 277 20.87 3.43 9.78
C ALA A 277 21.53 3.67 11.15
N HIS A 278 22.86 3.84 11.18
CA HIS A 278 23.60 4.16 12.39
C HIS A 278 23.33 5.58 12.88
N ASP A 279 22.89 5.70 14.14
CA ASP A 279 22.81 7.01 14.81
C ASP A 279 24.13 7.33 15.49
N PRO A 280 24.88 8.36 15.04
CA PRO A 280 26.13 8.76 15.69
C PRO A 280 25.92 9.20 17.14
N ASP A 281 24.71 9.68 17.47
CA ASP A 281 24.35 10.14 18.81
C ASP A 281 23.68 9.01 19.63
N SER A 282 23.42 7.84 19.04
CA SER A 282 22.99 6.68 19.82
C SER A 282 24.13 6.12 20.64
N VAL A 283 23.77 5.56 21.80
CA VAL A 283 24.71 4.73 22.56
C VAL A 283 25.12 3.57 21.66
N GLU A 284 26.43 3.40 21.46
CA GLU A 284 26.99 2.28 20.71
C GLU A 284 26.35 0.97 21.19
N GLY A 285 25.64 0.28 20.29
CA GLY A 285 24.85 -0.90 20.63
C GLY A 285 23.36 -0.67 20.89
N ASP A 286 22.72 0.38 20.34
CA ASP A 286 21.25 0.47 20.32
C ASP A 286 20.65 -0.82 19.74
N ILE A 287 19.91 -1.53 20.58
CA ILE A 287 19.26 -2.79 20.25
C ILE A 287 18.29 -2.62 19.08
N ARG A 288 17.57 -1.50 19.00
CA ARG A 288 16.60 -1.25 17.93
C ARG A 288 17.28 -1.09 16.58
N GLU A 289 18.38 -0.35 16.54
CA GLU A 289 19.19 -0.18 15.34
C GLU A 289 19.77 -1.54 14.90
N SER A 290 20.37 -2.27 15.83
CA SER A 290 20.96 -3.58 15.57
C SER A 290 19.92 -4.57 15.03
N MET A 291 18.74 -4.60 15.64
CA MET A 291 17.61 -5.38 15.15
C MET A 291 17.21 -4.94 13.73
N PHE A 292 17.04 -3.64 13.49
CA PHE A 292 16.67 -3.13 12.17
C PHE A 292 17.65 -3.57 11.06
N ARG A 293 18.96 -3.52 11.32
CA ARG A 293 20.01 -4.00 10.40
C ARG A 293 19.91 -5.49 10.07
N ILE A 294 19.37 -6.30 10.98
CA ILE A 294 19.07 -7.71 10.71
C ILE A 294 17.81 -7.81 9.83
N HIS A 295 16.77 -7.04 10.13
CA HIS A 295 15.51 -7.07 9.38
C HIS A 295 15.65 -6.73 7.90
N VAL A 296 16.51 -5.78 7.53
CA VAL A 296 16.73 -5.43 6.12
C VAL A 296 17.36 -6.58 5.31
N GLN A 297 18.08 -7.49 5.97
CA GLN A 297 18.71 -8.64 5.32
C GLN A 297 17.73 -9.78 5.01
N ILE A 298 16.68 -9.94 5.82
CA ILE A 298 15.78 -11.11 5.77
C ILE A 298 15.12 -11.31 4.40
N PRO A 299 14.59 -10.27 3.71
CA PRO A 299 14.03 -10.46 2.37
C PRO A 299 15.04 -11.06 1.37
N GLY A 300 16.32 -10.70 1.49
CA GLY A 300 17.41 -11.26 0.70
C GLY A 300 17.69 -12.73 1.03
N LEU A 301 17.69 -13.09 2.33
CA LEU A 301 17.87 -14.46 2.79
C LEU A 301 16.75 -15.38 2.28
N ILE A 302 15.49 -14.96 2.40
CA ILE A 302 14.33 -15.73 1.91
C ILE A 302 14.43 -15.95 0.40
N ARG A 303 14.78 -14.90 -0.36
CA ARG A 303 14.98 -15.01 -1.81
C ARG A 303 16.11 -15.99 -2.13
N ASN A 304 17.23 -15.93 -1.42
CA ASN A 304 18.37 -16.80 -1.67
C ASN A 304 18.06 -18.26 -1.25
N ALA A 305 17.26 -18.50 -0.22
CA ALA A 305 16.79 -19.83 0.16
C ALA A 305 15.95 -20.49 -0.94
N GLN A 306 15.18 -19.72 -1.70
CA GLN A 306 14.47 -20.23 -2.88
C GLN A 306 15.42 -20.64 -4.01
N ARG A 307 16.60 -20.01 -4.06
CA ARG A 307 17.63 -20.27 -5.07
C ARG A 307 18.53 -21.46 -4.71
N THR A 308 18.64 -21.84 -3.44
CA THR A 308 19.36 -23.08 -3.05
C THR A 308 18.64 -24.32 -3.57
N ALA A 309 17.30 -24.34 -3.54
CA ALA A 309 16.48 -25.45 -4.05
C ALA A 309 16.69 -25.72 -5.57
N VAL A 310 17.13 -24.73 -6.33
CA VAL A 310 17.43 -24.84 -7.77
C VAL A 310 18.95 -24.83 -8.07
N GLY A 311 19.80 -24.99 -7.04
CA GLY A 311 21.26 -25.04 -7.20
C GLY A 311 21.90 -23.71 -7.63
N GLN A 312 21.22 -22.58 -7.48
CA GLN A 312 21.69 -21.25 -7.88
C GLN A 312 22.30 -20.44 -6.73
N TYR A 313 22.40 -21.03 -5.54
CA TYR A 313 22.96 -20.41 -4.34
C TYR A 313 23.52 -21.48 -3.40
N ASP A 314 24.61 -21.18 -2.70
CA ASP A 314 25.21 -22.09 -1.72
C ASP A 314 24.38 -22.16 -0.44
N ALA A 315 23.84 -23.35 -0.15
CA ALA A 315 23.06 -23.59 1.06
C ALA A 315 23.91 -23.50 2.34
N PHE A 316 25.18 -23.86 2.30
CA PHE A 316 26.05 -23.86 3.47
C PHE A 316 26.33 -22.43 3.94
N GLU A 317 26.74 -21.55 3.02
CA GLU A 317 26.96 -20.13 3.30
C GLU A 317 25.68 -19.47 3.85
N LEU A 318 24.53 -19.77 3.24
CA LEU A 318 23.25 -19.21 3.67
C LEU A 318 22.84 -19.68 5.06
N ILE A 319 23.05 -20.96 5.38
CA ILE A 319 22.81 -21.52 6.71
C ILE A 319 23.68 -20.81 7.75
N GLN A 320 24.99 -20.72 7.51
CA GLN A 320 25.93 -20.12 8.45
C GLN A 320 25.53 -18.67 8.78
N LYS A 321 25.27 -17.86 7.75
CA LYS A 321 24.82 -16.48 7.91
C LYS A 321 23.48 -16.39 8.67
N THR A 322 22.53 -17.26 8.36
CA THR A 322 21.20 -17.24 8.98
C THR A 322 21.26 -17.65 10.45
N VAL A 323 22.09 -18.64 10.81
CA VAL A 323 22.32 -19.05 12.21
C VAL A 323 22.95 -17.93 13.03
N GLU A 324 23.93 -17.22 12.47
CA GLU A 324 24.58 -16.07 13.13
C GLU A 324 23.57 -14.94 13.41
N LEU A 325 22.79 -14.56 12.40
CA LEU A 325 21.76 -13.54 12.55
C LEU A 325 20.69 -13.95 13.57
N ARG A 326 20.24 -15.20 13.51
CA ARG A 326 19.26 -15.76 14.47
C ARG A 326 19.77 -15.69 15.91
N THR A 327 21.01 -16.12 16.13
CA THR A 327 21.66 -16.07 17.45
C THR A 327 21.75 -14.63 17.96
N THR A 328 22.08 -13.70 17.06
CA THR A 328 22.15 -12.27 17.37
C THR A 328 20.79 -11.70 17.74
N VAL A 329 19.72 -12.03 17.00
CA VAL A 329 18.34 -11.60 17.30
C VAL A 329 17.93 -12.07 18.70
N LYS A 330 18.15 -13.34 19.03
CA LYS A 330 17.80 -13.88 20.36
C LYS A 330 18.55 -13.14 21.47
N ARG A 331 19.86 -13.01 21.34
CA ARG A 331 20.70 -12.28 22.31
C ARG A 331 20.23 -10.83 22.51
N LEU A 332 19.97 -10.11 21.42
CA LEU A 332 19.50 -8.72 21.47
C LEU A 332 18.11 -8.62 22.12
N TYR A 333 17.23 -9.58 21.85
CA TYR A 333 15.90 -9.63 22.45
C TYR A 333 15.98 -9.89 23.96
N ASP A 334 16.79 -10.85 24.41
CA ASP A 334 16.98 -11.14 25.83
C ASP A 334 17.53 -9.92 26.59
N GLN A 335 18.50 -9.22 26.00
CA GLN A 335 19.04 -7.96 26.56
C GLN A 335 17.94 -6.89 26.69
N TRP A 336 17.07 -6.77 25.69
CA TRP A 336 15.97 -5.82 25.70
C TRP A 336 14.90 -6.18 26.73
N ILE A 337 14.57 -7.48 26.89
CA ILE A 337 13.62 -7.96 27.89
C ILE A 337 14.09 -7.61 29.31
N VAL A 338 15.37 -7.85 29.63
CA VAL A 338 15.94 -7.49 30.94
C VAL A 338 15.83 -5.98 31.21
N ALA A 339 16.12 -5.15 30.21
CA ALA A 339 15.98 -3.70 30.33
C ALA A 339 14.52 -3.24 30.48
N LEU A 340 13.60 -3.90 29.76
CA LEU A 340 12.17 -3.62 29.84
C LEU A 340 11.59 -4.01 31.20
N GLU A 341 12.01 -5.15 31.76
CA GLU A 341 11.62 -5.60 33.09
C GLU A 341 12.11 -4.64 34.18
N ALA A 342 13.37 -4.20 34.10
CA ALA A 342 13.96 -3.24 35.05
C ALA A 342 13.22 -1.88 35.07
N THR A 343 12.52 -1.53 33.99
CA THR A 343 11.73 -0.29 33.88
C THR A 343 10.24 -0.49 34.14
N GLY A 344 9.80 -1.71 34.50
CA GLY A 344 8.38 -2.04 34.70
C GLY A 344 7.55 -2.02 33.41
N GLY A 345 8.21 -2.11 32.25
CA GLY A 345 7.58 -1.99 30.93
C GLY A 345 6.98 -3.28 30.36
N MET A 346 7.05 -4.39 31.11
CA MET A 346 6.60 -5.70 30.66
C MET A 346 5.08 -5.73 30.40
N PRO A 347 4.62 -6.42 29.35
CA PRO A 347 3.20 -6.59 29.12
C PRO A 347 2.56 -7.44 30.22
N ILE A 348 1.29 -7.15 30.52
CA ILE A 348 0.52 -7.90 31.52
C ILE A 348 -0.44 -8.87 30.82
N GLU A 349 -0.68 -10.01 31.44
CA GLU A 349 -1.68 -10.97 30.99
C GLU A 349 -3.08 -10.51 31.41
N ILE A 350 -4.01 -10.55 30.47
CA ILE A 350 -5.43 -10.22 30.67
C ILE A 350 -6.31 -11.31 30.06
N PRO A 351 -7.58 -11.45 30.51
CA PRO A 351 -8.54 -12.34 29.87
C PRO A 351 -8.73 -11.97 28.40
N GLY A 352 -8.66 -12.97 27.51
CA GLY A 352 -8.91 -12.78 26.08
C GLY A 352 -10.39 -12.79 25.73
N GLU A 353 -10.71 -12.15 24.61
CA GLU A 353 -12.08 -12.12 24.05
C GLU A 353 -12.45 -13.37 23.24
N ASP A 354 -11.46 -14.21 22.92
CA ASP A 354 -11.59 -15.34 22.01
C ASP A 354 -11.31 -16.65 22.76
N GLU A 355 -12.18 -17.65 22.62
CA GLU A 355 -12.05 -18.92 23.34
C GLU A 355 -10.73 -19.65 23.04
N LEU A 356 -10.16 -19.46 21.85
CA LEU A 356 -8.86 -20.02 21.48
C LEU A 356 -7.68 -19.42 22.26
N PHE A 357 -7.86 -18.21 22.80
CA PHE A 357 -6.85 -17.47 23.55
C PHE A 357 -7.48 -16.93 24.85
N PRO A 358 -7.71 -17.79 25.85
CA PRO A 358 -8.34 -17.37 27.12
C PRO A 358 -7.50 -16.32 27.86
N THR A 359 -6.20 -16.27 27.59
CA THR A 359 -5.26 -15.27 28.09
C THR A 359 -4.54 -14.61 26.92
N VAL A 360 -4.48 -13.28 26.93
CA VAL A 360 -3.78 -12.44 25.94
C VAL A 360 -2.93 -11.38 26.64
N TYR A 361 -2.10 -10.65 25.88
CA TYR A 361 -1.23 -9.61 26.44
C TYR A 361 -1.79 -8.20 26.22
N HIS A 362 -1.78 -7.41 27.30
CA HIS A 362 -1.93 -5.98 27.25
C HIS A 362 -0.56 -5.31 27.35
N PHE A 363 -0.31 -4.34 26.46
CA PHE A 363 0.97 -3.65 26.37
C PHE A 363 0.84 -2.20 26.83
N ASN A 364 1.90 -1.66 27.42
CA ASN A 364 1.91 -0.25 27.84
C ASN A 364 1.87 0.70 26.64
N ASN A 365 2.46 0.31 25.50
CA ASN A 365 2.47 1.11 24.29
C ASN A 365 2.67 0.25 23.02
N LEU A 366 2.49 0.89 21.86
CA LEU A 366 2.62 0.23 20.55
C LEU A 366 4.07 -0.08 20.17
N ALA A 367 5.06 0.59 20.75
CA ALA A 367 6.47 0.33 20.48
C ALA A 367 6.92 -1.01 21.09
N VAL A 368 6.55 -1.29 22.34
CA VAL A 368 6.80 -2.58 23.02
C VAL A 368 6.07 -3.70 22.28
N HIS A 369 4.78 -3.51 21.97
CA HIS A 369 3.99 -4.44 21.16
C HIS A 369 4.66 -4.73 19.82
N GLY A 370 5.07 -3.68 19.10
CA GLY A 370 5.66 -3.80 17.78
C GLY A 370 7.02 -4.50 17.81
N PHE A 371 7.85 -4.22 18.82
CA PHE A 371 9.15 -4.87 18.97
C PHE A 371 9.02 -6.37 19.27
N MET A 372 8.12 -6.75 20.19
CA MET A 372 7.87 -8.17 20.50
C MET A 372 7.24 -8.91 19.33
N SER A 373 6.27 -8.29 18.64
CA SER A 373 5.64 -8.89 17.46
C SER A 373 6.63 -9.08 16.30
N GLN A 374 7.50 -8.08 16.09
CA GLN A 374 8.57 -8.15 15.10
C GLN A 374 9.58 -9.25 15.43
N HIS A 375 9.94 -9.42 16.71
CA HIS A 375 10.81 -10.52 17.14
C HIS A 375 10.23 -11.89 16.76
N CYS A 376 8.96 -12.16 17.12
CA CYS A 376 8.29 -13.42 16.76
C CYS A 376 8.32 -13.65 15.24
N SER A 377 7.96 -12.62 14.46
CA SER A 377 7.97 -12.70 13.00
C SER A 377 9.37 -12.98 12.44
N THR A 378 10.41 -12.39 13.02
CA THR A 378 11.79 -12.55 12.56
C THR A 378 12.35 -13.93 12.85
N ILE A 379 12.09 -14.49 14.04
CA ILE A 379 12.47 -15.86 14.35
C ILE A 379 11.81 -16.83 13.38
N ILE A 380 10.50 -16.70 13.14
CA ILE A 380 9.78 -17.55 12.17
C ILE A 380 10.41 -17.45 10.77
N GLN A 381 10.77 -16.24 10.31
CA GLN A 381 11.36 -16.05 8.99
C GLN A 381 12.76 -16.66 8.86
N LEU A 382 13.62 -16.47 9.86
CA LEU A 382 14.96 -17.05 9.88
C LEU A 382 14.90 -18.58 9.96
N ASP A 383 14.02 -19.13 10.79
CA ASP A 383 13.83 -20.58 10.90
C ASP A 383 13.25 -21.18 9.63
N SER A 384 12.34 -20.48 8.95
CA SER A 384 11.84 -20.87 7.63
C SER A 384 12.98 -20.99 6.60
N VAL A 385 13.95 -20.05 6.62
CA VAL A 385 15.14 -20.11 5.77
C VAL A 385 16.01 -21.33 6.11
N LEU A 386 16.27 -21.59 7.39
CA LEU A 386 17.08 -22.73 7.84
C LEU A 386 16.44 -24.07 7.47
N ILE A 387 15.14 -24.21 7.70
CA ILE A 387 14.34 -25.39 7.33
C ILE A 387 14.43 -25.61 5.82
N GLN A 388 14.27 -24.55 5.03
CA GLN A 388 14.30 -24.64 3.57
C GLN A 388 15.69 -25.02 3.03
N CYS A 389 16.77 -24.58 3.70
CA CYS A 389 18.14 -24.93 3.32
C CYS A 389 18.57 -26.33 3.79
N GLY A 390 17.74 -27.02 4.57
CA GLY A 390 18.01 -28.38 5.02
C GLY A 390 18.95 -28.48 6.23
N LEU A 391 18.96 -27.47 7.12
CA LEU A 391 19.68 -27.59 8.38
C LEU A 391 19.14 -28.80 9.19
N PRO A 392 20.02 -29.64 9.78
CA PRO A 392 19.59 -30.71 10.69
C PRO A 392 18.79 -30.16 11.90
N GLY A 393 17.90 -30.98 12.46
CA GLY A 393 17.06 -30.54 13.60
C GLY A 393 15.81 -29.75 13.20
N LYS A 394 15.28 -29.99 12.00
CA LYS A 394 14.06 -29.34 11.47
C LYS A 394 12.88 -29.33 12.44
N ASP A 395 12.67 -30.39 13.20
CA ASP A 395 11.51 -30.51 14.09
C ASP A 395 11.55 -29.50 15.23
N GLU A 396 12.75 -29.20 15.78
CA GLU A 396 12.94 -28.17 16.80
C GLU A 396 12.64 -26.77 16.23
N LEU A 397 13.12 -26.48 15.01
CA LEU A 397 12.85 -25.21 14.34
C LEU A 397 11.36 -25.02 14.04
N ILE A 398 10.68 -26.09 13.62
CA ILE A 398 9.23 -26.06 13.38
C ILE A 398 8.48 -25.81 14.68
N GLN A 399 8.90 -26.47 15.77
CA GLN A 399 8.27 -26.29 17.07
C GLN A 399 8.44 -24.85 17.55
N GLU A 400 9.64 -24.27 17.44
CA GLU A 400 9.85 -22.87 17.80
C GLU A 400 9.02 -21.92 16.92
N CYS A 401 8.91 -22.17 15.61
CA CYS A 401 8.03 -21.38 14.74
C CYS A 401 6.56 -21.40 15.20
N ARG A 402 6.07 -22.55 15.69
CA ARG A 402 4.70 -22.68 16.21
C ARG A 402 4.51 -21.86 17.49
N GLU A 403 5.45 -21.94 18.41
CA GLU A 403 5.44 -21.17 19.66
C GLU A 403 5.44 -19.67 19.39
N GLN A 404 6.30 -19.20 18.47
CA GLN A 404 6.33 -17.79 18.06
C GLN A 404 5.03 -17.36 17.36
N ALA A 405 4.42 -18.24 16.55
CA ALA A 405 3.15 -17.96 15.90
C ALA A 405 1.99 -17.86 16.90
N GLU A 406 1.94 -18.75 17.90
CA GLU A 406 0.95 -18.69 18.99
C GLU A 406 1.12 -17.41 19.82
N GLN A 407 2.36 -17.08 20.18
CA GLN A 407 2.69 -15.88 20.94
C GLN A 407 2.22 -14.61 20.20
N LEU A 408 2.49 -14.53 18.90
CA LEU A 408 2.04 -13.43 18.06
C LEU A 408 0.51 -13.33 17.98
N CYS A 409 -0.22 -14.46 18.01
CA CYS A 409 -1.68 -14.45 18.09
C CYS A 409 -2.18 -13.83 19.40
N LYS A 410 -1.51 -14.10 20.54
CA LYS A 410 -1.83 -13.48 21.84
C LYS A 410 -1.57 -11.97 21.88
N TYR A 411 -0.85 -11.42 20.91
CA TYR A 411 -0.59 -9.98 20.79
C TYR A 411 -1.63 -9.24 19.95
N VAL A 412 -2.51 -9.96 19.25
CA VAL A 412 -3.42 -9.37 18.26
C VAL A 412 -4.44 -8.43 18.94
N GLN A 413 -5.02 -8.84 20.07
CA GLN A 413 -6.11 -8.08 20.72
C GLN A 413 -5.68 -6.65 21.08
N PHE A 414 -4.44 -6.45 21.54
CA PHE A 414 -3.94 -5.11 21.88
C PHE A 414 -3.92 -4.14 20.69
N ALA A 415 -3.59 -4.65 19.51
CA ALA A 415 -3.46 -3.86 18.29
C ALA A 415 -4.75 -3.83 17.43
N GLN A 416 -5.77 -4.61 17.79
CA GLN A 416 -7.11 -4.49 17.22
C GLN A 416 -7.71 -3.11 17.51
N GLY A 417 -8.35 -2.52 16.51
CA GLY A 417 -8.95 -1.18 16.60
C GLY A 417 -7.94 -0.01 16.55
N ARG A 418 -6.64 -0.28 16.62
CA ARG A 418 -5.58 0.72 16.37
C ARG A 418 -5.19 0.65 14.91
N VAL A 419 -5.30 1.77 14.19
CA VAL A 419 -5.05 1.82 12.74
C VAL A 419 -3.67 1.27 12.36
N LEU A 420 -2.62 1.78 13.02
CA LEU A 420 -1.26 1.31 12.78
C LEU A 420 -1.05 -0.12 13.30
N GLY A 421 -1.63 -0.47 14.45
CA GLY A 421 -1.55 -1.81 15.01
C GLY A 421 -2.09 -2.87 14.06
N SER A 422 -3.25 -2.62 13.45
CA SER A 422 -3.88 -3.53 12.50
C SER A 422 -3.06 -3.68 11.20
N ILE A 423 -2.48 -2.59 10.69
CA ILE A 423 -1.58 -2.61 9.51
C ILE A 423 -0.34 -3.47 9.78
N LEU A 424 0.32 -3.25 10.91
CA LEU A 424 1.55 -3.97 11.27
C LEU A 424 1.27 -5.46 11.54
N LEU A 425 0.19 -5.75 12.29
CA LEU A 425 -0.26 -7.11 12.55
C LEU A 425 -0.54 -7.88 11.27
N HIS A 426 -1.16 -7.26 10.26
CA HIS A 426 -1.47 -7.94 9.00
C HIS A 426 -0.23 -8.60 8.40
N PHE A 427 0.90 -7.88 8.38
CA PHE A 427 2.17 -8.39 7.87
C PHE A 427 2.74 -9.55 8.70
N TRP A 428 2.78 -9.41 10.03
CA TRP A 428 3.30 -10.46 10.90
C TRP A 428 2.43 -11.72 10.88
N LEU A 429 1.12 -11.56 10.81
CA LEU A 429 0.16 -12.67 10.73
C LEU A 429 0.30 -13.48 9.42
N ILE A 430 0.70 -12.85 8.30
CA ILE A 430 1.04 -13.59 7.07
C ILE A 430 2.19 -14.57 7.33
N THR A 431 3.21 -14.12 8.08
CA THR A 431 4.37 -14.94 8.44
C THR A 431 3.96 -16.06 9.40
N ALA A 432 3.19 -15.73 10.44
CA ALA A 432 2.72 -16.69 11.44
C ALA A 432 1.87 -17.80 10.85
N LYS A 433 0.92 -17.44 9.96
CA LYS A 433 -0.04 -18.38 9.37
C LYS A 433 0.63 -19.57 8.69
N ARG A 434 1.81 -19.39 8.08
CA ARG A 434 2.52 -20.47 7.39
C ARG A 434 2.94 -21.61 8.34
N HIS A 435 3.21 -21.29 9.60
CA HIS A 435 3.79 -22.23 10.57
C HIS A 435 2.85 -22.53 11.75
N ALA A 436 1.75 -21.79 11.89
CA ALA A 436 0.76 -22.01 12.93
C ALA A 436 0.02 -23.35 12.78
N GLU A 437 -0.47 -23.92 13.88
CA GLU A 437 -1.40 -25.07 13.86
C GLU A 437 -2.71 -24.73 13.14
N GLU A 438 -3.38 -25.74 12.59
CA GLU A 438 -4.59 -25.59 11.77
C GLU A 438 -5.66 -24.70 12.43
N LYS A 439 -5.97 -24.95 13.72
CA LYS A 439 -6.91 -24.13 14.52
C LYS A 439 -6.54 -22.65 14.54
N TYR A 440 -5.25 -22.33 14.54
CA TYR A 440 -4.76 -20.95 14.53
C TYR A 440 -4.73 -20.37 13.12
N GLN A 441 -4.50 -21.17 12.07
CA GLN A 441 -4.51 -20.68 10.68
C GLN A 441 -5.89 -20.14 10.28
N ASP A 442 -6.95 -20.84 10.64
CA ASP A 442 -8.33 -20.41 10.40
C ASP A 442 -8.64 -19.13 11.17
N TRP A 443 -8.24 -19.08 12.43
CA TRP A 443 -8.38 -17.90 13.27
C TRP A 443 -7.62 -16.69 12.71
N ILE A 444 -6.37 -16.87 12.29
CA ILE A 444 -5.54 -15.82 11.68
C ILE A 444 -6.22 -15.30 10.41
N THR A 445 -6.75 -16.21 9.58
CA THR A 445 -7.47 -15.83 8.35
C THR A 445 -8.70 -14.99 8.66
N ALA A 446 -9.47 -15.35 9.68
CA ALA A 446 -10.63 -14.58 10.12
C ALA A 446 -10.23 -13.20 10.65
N LYS A 447 -9.17 -13.09 11.46
CA LYS A 447 -8.67 -11.80 11.96
C LYS A 447 -8.10 -10.92 10.84
N GLN A 448 -7.39 -11.49 9.87
CA GLN A 448 -6.93 -10.76 8.69
C GLN A 448 -8.11 -10.21 7.88
N ALA A 449 -9.14 -11.03 7.64
CA ALA A 449 -10.35 -10.59 6.96
C ALA A 449 -11.12 -9.52 7.74
N ALA A 450 -11.07 -9.53 9.07
CA ALA A 450 -11.65 -8.50 9.93
C ALA A 450 -10.85 -7.19 9.91
N ILE A 451 -9.52 -7.25 9.91
CA ILE A 451 -8.64 -6.09 9.72
C ILE A 451 -8.89 -5.43 8.35
N GLN A 452 -9.27 -6.23 7.37
CA GLN A 452 -9.53 -5.80 6.00
C GLN A 452 -10.92 -5.12 5.80
N ARG A 453 -11.85 -5.20 6.75
CA ARG A 453 -13.22 -4.65 6.68
C ARG A 453 -13.38 -3.43 7.58
#